data_AF-A0AAV1WVW2-F1
#
_entry.id   AF-A0AAV1WVW2-F1
#
_cell.length_a   1.000
_cell.length_b   1.000
_cell.length_c   1.000
_cell.angle_alpha   90.00
_cell.angle_beta   90.00
_cell.angle_gamma   90.00
#
_symmetry.space_group_name_H-M   'P 1'
#
loop_
_entity.id
_entity.type
_entity.pdbx_description
1 polymer ?
#
loop_
_entity_poly.entity_id
_entity_poly.type
_entity_poly.pdbx_seq_one_letter_code
_entity_poly.pdbx_strand_id
1 'polypeptide(L)'
;MFALIVDTGSTVTYVPCSSCEHCGRHQDPKFQPDLSSTYQPVKCTIDCNCDNDKMQCMYDRQYAEMSTSSGVLGEDVISFGNQSELAPQRAVFGCENIETGDLYSQHADGIMGLGSGDLSIMDQLAEKNVISDSFSLCYGGMDVGGGAMVLGGISPPSDMVFAQSDPDRSPYYNVDLKEIHVAGMRLPLNPKVFDGKHGTVLDSGTTYAYLPEAAFLAFKDAIVKEIQPLKQINGPDPNYNDICFSGAGIDVSQLSKSFPVVDMVFGNGQKYSLAPENYLFRHSKVRGAYCLGIFQNGKDPTTLLGGIVVRNTLVMYDREHKKIGFWKTNCGELWERLHISDASPPMDEVNSTEAVEPSVAPSASQHNITSGELQIAQITVVISFNISYVDMKPQITELAGLIAHELDVNTSQVHLLNFTSLGNHSLSKWGITPSTQAAYISNSTVMSIISRLAEHRVQLPDTYGSYKLIDWNVEPPSKRNWWQEYYLVVALAVLITLLVGLSILGTFLIWKKRQQNMHPYKPVDATVPEQELQPL
;
A
#
# COMPACT_ATOMS: atom_id res chain seq x y z
N MET A 1 8.82 9.39 -3.85
CA MET A 1 8.79 8.42 -2.73
C MET A 1 9.58 7.22 -3.21
N PHE A 2 9.89 6.22 -2.38
CA PHE A 2 10.55 5.01 -2.88
C PHE A 2 9.72 3.79 -2.47
N ALA A 3 9.45 2.91 -3.42
CA ALA A 3 8.83 1.61 -3.23
C ALA A 3 9.94 0.56 -3.12
N LEU A 4 10.23 0.11 -1.89
CA LEU A 4 11.32 -0.83 -1.62
C LEU A 4 10.79 -2.24 -1.36
N ILE A 5 11.55 -3.26 -1.78
CA ILE A 5 11.33 -4.64 -1.34
C ILE A 5 11.68 -4.72 0.15
N VAL A 6 10.76 -5.17 0.97
CA VAL A 6 11.00 -5.41 2.41
C VAL A 6 11.68 -6.76 2.56
N ASP A 7 12.94 -6.77 3.01
CA ASP A 7 13.82 -7.94 2.92
C ASP A 7 14.50 -8.28 4.26
N THR A 8 14.00 -9.31 4.92
CA THR A 8 14.59 -9.86 6.16
C THR A 8 15.79 -10.79 5.91
N GLY A 9 16.10 -11.09 4.65
CA GLY A 9 17.27 -11.81 4.18
C GLY A 9 18.49 -10.92 3.86
N SER A 10 18.37 -9.59 3.87
CA SER A 10 19.50 -8.67 3.66
C SER A 10 19.66 -7.59 4.74
N THR A 11 20.88 -7.09 4.89
CA THR A 11 21.30 -6.18 5.97
C THR A 11 21.60 -4.76 5.50
N VAL A 12 21.14 -4.36 4.31
CA VAL A 12 21.40 -3.02 3.76
C VAL A 12 20.14 -2.49 3.11
N THR A 13 19.72 -1.29 3.49
CA THR A 13 18.73 -0.52 2.73
C THR A 13 19.44 0.29 1.65
N TYR A 14 18.97 0.27 0.41
CA TYR A 14 19.56 1.03 -0.70
C TYR A 14 18.54 1.43 -1.78
N VAL A 15 18.93 2.44 -2.56
CA VAL A 15 18.22 2.95 -3.75
C VAL A 15 19.22 3.38 -4.83
N PRO A 16 18.86 3.30 -6.13
CA PRO A 16 19.68 3.79 -7.22
C PRO A 16 19.78 5.31 -7.16
N CYS A 17 21.02 5.78 -7.20
CA CYS A 17 21.34 7.20 -7.27
C CYS A 17 21.36 7.70 -8.72
N SER A 18 21.23 9.01 -8.91
CA SER A 18 21.28 9.67 -10.22
C SER A 18 22.60 9.51 -10.94
N SER A 19 23.67 9.15 -10.21
CA SER A 19 24.97 8.73 -10.73
C SER A 19 24.98 7.33 -11.35
N CYS A 20 23.94 6.51 -11.12
CA CYS A 20 23.93 5.13 -11.57
C CYS A 20 23.65 5.01 -13.08
N GLU A 21 24.71 4.85 -13.88
CA GLU A 21 24.64 4.51 -15.29
C GLU A 21 24.36 3.01 -15.55
N HIS A 22 24.59 2.15 -14.55
CA HIS A 22 24.42 0.69 -14.62
C HIS A 22 23.29 0.17 -13.71
N CYS A 23 22.22 0.96 -13.58
CA CYS A 23 20.94 0.54 -13.00
C CYS A 23 19.84 0.77 -14.03
N GLY A 24 18.89 -0.15 -14.07
CA GLY A 24 17.71 -0.16 -14.91
C GLY A 24 16.70 0.95 -14.58
N ARG A 25 15.42 0.62 -14.75
CA ARG A 25 14.32 1.58 -14.69
C ARG A 25 13.19 1.03 -13.84
N HIS A 26 13.15 1.49 -12.60
CA HIS A 26 12.17 1.14 -11.59
C HIS A 26 10.95 2.07 -11.65
N GLN A 27 10.11 2.03 -10.63
CA GLN A 27 8.84 2.75 -10.54
C GLN A 27 9.04 4.28 -10.42
N ASP A 28 9.86 4.72 -9.47
CA ASP A 28 10.08 6.12 -9.12
C ASP A 28 11.47 6.64 -9.59
N PRO A 29 11.68 7.97 -9.65
CA PRO A 29 12.96 8.55 -10.05
C PRO A 29 14.10 8.23 -9.07
N LYS A 30 15.28 7.90 -9.62
CA LYS A 30 16.54 7.69 -8.87
C LYS A 30 16.81 8.83 -7.87
N PHE A 31 17.33 8.49 -6.69
CA PHE A 31 17.70 9.46 -5.65
C PHE A 31 18.75 10.46 -6.17
N GLN A 32 18.62 11.74 -5.82
CA GLN A 32 19.52 12.80 -6.30
C GLN A 32 20.26 13.42 -5.10
N PRO A 33 21.48 12.93 -4.77
CA PRO A 33 22.26 13.42 -3.63
C PRO A 33 22.44 14.94 -3.62
N ASP A 34 22.77 15.52 -4.78
CA ASP A 34 23.05 16.97 -4.92
C ASP A 34 21.81 17.87 -4.70
N LEU A 35 20.60 17.31 -4.71
CA LEU A 35 19.36 18.04 -4.44
C LEU A 35 18.89 17.93 -2.98
N SER A 36 19.50 17.05 -2.18
CA SER A 36 19.21 16.94 -0.75
C SER A 36 20.15 17.81 0.06
N SER A 37 19.60 18.76 0.82
CA SER A 37 20.38 19.60 1.74
C SER A 37 20.80 18.89 3.03
N THR A 38 20.31 17.66 3.26
CA THR A 38 20.61 16.84 4.44
C THR A 38 21.45 15.60 4.16
N TYR A 39 21.66 15.27 2.87
CA TYR A 39 22.55 14.19 2.43
C TYR A 39 24.00 14.46 2.81
N GLN A 40 24.67 13.44 3.35
CA GLN A 40 26.10 13.45 3.64
C GLN A 40 26.72 12.13 3.17
N PRO A 41 27.75 12.14 2.30
CA PRO A 41 28.44 10.91 1.91
C PRO A 41 29.21 10.35 3.12
N VAL A 42 29.11 9.04 3.35
CA VAL A 42 29.83 8.37 4.44
C VAL A 42 31.30 8.25 4.04
N LYS A 43 32.16 8.97 4.77
CA LYS A 43 33.60 9.04 4.48
C LYS A 43 34.29 7.71 4.78
N CYS A 44 35.25 7.35 3.94
CA CYS A 44 36.12 6.19 4.17
C CYS A 44 36.78 6.25 5.56
N THR A 45 36.68 5.16 6.30
CA THR A 45 37.35 4.93 7.60
C THR A 45 38.00 3.54 7.59
N ILE A 46 38.74 3.19 8.65
CA ILE A 46 39.35 1.85 8.75
C ILE A 46 38.30 0.73 8.94
N ASP A 47 37.12 1.09 9.42
CA ASP A 47 36.03 0.17 9.77
C ASP A 47 35.03 -0.05 8.61
N CYS A 48 35.30 0.50 7.42
CA CYS A 48 34.48 0.27 6.23
C CYS A 48 35.31 -0.16 5.02
N ASN A 49 34.67 -0.87 4.08
CA ASN A 49 35.24 -1.08 2.76
C ASN A 49 35.17 0.25 1.99
N CYS A 50 36.27 0.70 1.38
CA CYS A 50 36.31 2.00 0.72
C CYS A 50 36.45 1.89 -0.80
N ASP A 51 36.03 2.94 -1.49
CA ASP A 51 36.30 3.16 -2.91
C ASP A 51 37.81 3.23 -3.23
N ASN A 52 38.14 3.14 -4.52
CA ASN A 52 39.54 3.10 -4.99
C ASN A 52 40.36 4.31 -4.53
N ASP A 53 39.73 5.48 -4.44
CA ASP A 53 40.36 6.74 -4.01
C ASP A 53 40.38 6.91 -2.47
N LYS A 54 39.77 5.98 -1.72
CA LYS A 54 39.64 5.98 -0.25
C LYS A 54 38.99 7.26 0.29
N MET A 55 37.97 7.73 -0.39
CA MET A 55 37.18 8.91 -0.02
C MET A 55 35.84 8.50 0.61
N GLN A 56 35.20 7.44 0.14
CA GLN A 56 33.84 7.04 0.53
C GLN A 56 33.78 5.56 0.94
N CYS A 57 32.92 5.25 1.90
CA CYS A 57 32.58 3.86 2.21
C CYS A 57 31.67 3.28 1.11
N MET A 58 31.86 2.01 0.79
CA MET A 58 31.08 1.27 -0.19
C MET A 58 30.34 0.10 0.46
N TYR A 59 29.26 -0.32 -0.19
CA TYR A 59 28.62 -1.60 0.06
C TYR A 59 28.60 -2.44 -1.23
N ASP A 60 28.60 -3.75 -1.04
CA ASP A 60 28.46 -4.76 -2.08
C ASP A 60 27.59 -5.89 -1.52
N ARG A 61 26.64 -6.37 -2.32
CA ARG A 61 25.73 -7.47 -1.96
C ARG A 61 25.49 -8.35 -3.18
N GLN A 62 25.51 -9.66 -2.95
CA GLN A 62 25.08 -10.68 -3.91
C GLN A 62 23.95 -11.51 -3.27
N TYR A 63 22.87 -11.71 -4.03
CA TYR A 63 21.68 -12.44 -3.61
C TYR A 63 21.73 -13.91 -4.01
N ALA A 64 20.82 -14.73 -3.45
CA ALA A 64 20.76 -16.16 -3.73
C ALA A 64 20.49 -16.49 -5.23
N GLU A 65 19.77 -15.60 -5.92
CA GLU A 65 19.53 -15.60 -7.38
C GLU A 65 20.75 -15.14 -8.21
N MET A 66 21.89 -14.86 -7.57
CA MET A 66 23.16 -14.39 -8.14
C MET A 66 23.18 -12.93 -8.62
N SER A 67 22.05 -12.23 -8.65
CA SER A 67 21.97 -10.77 -8.81
C SER A 67 22.86 -10.03 -7.79
N THR A 68 23.41 -8.89 -8.20
CA THR A 68 24.30 -8.08 -7.36
C THR A 68 23.84 -6.64 -7.27
N SER A 69 24.05 -6.01 -6.10
CA SER A 69 23.87 -4.58 -5.86
C SER A 69 25.16 -4.02 -5.26
N SER A 70 25.64 -2.88 -5.77
CA SER A 70 26.81 -2.21 -5.20
C SER A 70 26.77 -0.69 -5.39
N GLY A 71 27.40 0.03 -4.46
CA GLY A 71 27.40 1.48 -4.46
C GLY A 71 28.16 2.08 -3.28
N VAL A 72 27.98 3.38 -3.08
CA VAL A 72 28.57 4.13 -1.97
C VAL A 72 27.56 4.27 -0.84
N LEU A 73 28.02 4.41 0.40
CA LEU A 73 27.16 4.67 1.55
C LEU A 73 26.94 6.18 1.70
N GLY A 74 25.68 6.58 1.84
CA GLY A 74 25.26 7.95 2.16
C GLY A 74 24.36 7.98 3.38
N GLU A 75 24.33 9.09 4.10
CA GLU A 75 23.46 9.31 5.24
C GLU A 75 22.50 10.48 4.95
N ASP A 76 21.20 10.25 5.03
CA ASP A 76 20.17 11.27 4.83
C ASP A 76 18.94 11.03 5.73
N VAL A 77 17.96 11.92 5.66
CA VAL A 77 16.69 11.82 6.39
C VAL A 77 15.73 10.86 5.68
N ILE A 78 15.36 9.79 6.37
CA ILE A 78 14.32 8.84 5.98
C ILE A 78 13.00 9.14 6.69
N SER A 79 11.89 8.77 6.06
CA SER A 79 10.55 8.85 6.64
C SER A 79 9.66 7.76 6.05
N PHE A 80 8.84 7.13 6.89
CA PHE A 80 7.93 6.04 6.50
C PHE A 80 6.53 6.56 6.10
N GLY A 81 6.47 7.79 5.58
CA GLY A 81 5.22 8.46 5.20
C GLY A 81 4.44 9.04 6.38
N ASN A 82 3.31 9.68 6.06
CA ASN A 82 2.47 10.42 7.02
C ASN A 82 1.56 9.54 7.89
N GLN A 83 1.50 8.23 7.62
CA GLN A 83 0.75 7.25 8.41
C GLN A 83 1.60 6.63 9.53
N SER A 84 2.92 6.84 9.50
CA SER A 84 3.82 6.37 10.56
C SER A 84 3.92 7.39 11.69
N GLU A 85 3.84 6.91 12.93
CA GLU A 85 4.11 7.72 14.13
C GLU A 85 5.61 7.98 14.33
N LEU A 86 6.48 7.21 13.66
CA LEU A 86 7.93 7.40 13.71
C LEU A 86 8.33 8.68 12.97
N ALA A 87 8.71 9.70 13.73
CA ALA A 87 9.24 10.95 13.20
C ALA A 87 10.46 10.69 12.28
N PRO A 88 10.72 11.54 11.26
CA PRO A 88 11.83 11.34 10.33
C PRO A 88 13.17 11.19 11.04
N GLN A 89 13.96 10.19 10.63
CA GLN A 89 15.25 9.84 11.23
C GLN A 89 16.38 10.02 10.24
N ARG A 90 17.60 10.28 10.70
CA ARG A 90 18.78 10.13 9.83
C ARG A 90 19.19 8.66 9.79
N ALA A 91 19.49 8.13 8.61
CA ALA A 91 19.96 6.76 8.42
C ALA A 91 20.99 6.69 7.29
N VAL A 92 21.93 5.77 7.45
CA VAL A 92 22.88 5.34 6.42
C VAL A 92 22.15 4.36 5.49
N PHE A 93 22.31 4.56 4.18
CA PHE A 93 21.76 3.70 3.15
C PHE A 93 22.75 3.61 1.97
N GLY A 94 22.55 2.59 1.13
CA GLY A 94 23.27 2.44 -0.12
C GLY A 94 22.76 3.39 -1.20
N CYS A 95 23.65 4.24 -1.69
CA CYS A 95 23.51 5.00 -2.92
C CYS A 95 24.06 4.11 -4.05
N GLU A 96 23.17 3.32 -4.64
CA GLU A 96 23.52 2.26 -5.60
C GLU A 96 24.02 2.86 -6.92
N ASN A 97 25.08 2.25 -7.47
CA ASN A 97 25.77 2.66 -8.70
C ASN A 97 25.87 1.53 -9.75
N ILE A 98 25.66 0.27 -9.37
CA ILE A 98 25.60 -0.89 -10.26
C ILE A 98 24.61 -1.91 -9.67
N GLU A 99 23.68 -2.37 -10.51
CA GLU A 99 22.86 -3.55 -10.22
C GLU A 99 22.95 -4.58 -11.38
N THR A 100 22.70 -5.86 -11.09
CA THR A 100 22.70 -6.93 -12.10
C THR A 100 21.60 -7.96 -11.84
N GLY A 101 21.37 -8.85 -12.82
CA GLY A 101 20.39 -9.93 -12.69
C GLY A 101 18.96 -9.40 -12.66
N ASP A 102 18.11 -10.03 -11.85
CA ASP A 102 16.67 -9.73 -11.81
C ASP A 102 16.39 -8.35 -11.19
N LEU A 103 17.25 -7.87 -10.28
CA LEU A 103 17.24 -6.49 -9.75
C LEU A 103 17.18 -5.43 -10.86
N TYR A 104 17.98 -5.57 -11.92
CA TYR A 104 18.02 -4.65 -13.07
C TYR A 104 16.66 -4.51 -13.79
N SER A 105 15.82 -5.53 -13.67
CA SER A 105 14.48 -5.58 -14.27
C SER A 105 13.34 -5.41 -13.27
N GLN A 106 13.65 -5.27 -11.97
CA GLN A 106 12.66 -5.22 -10.91
C GLN A 106 11.84 -3.93 -10.95
N HIS A 107 10.58 -4.00 -10.51
CA HIS A 107 9.71 -2.83 -10.48
C HIS A 107 10.02 -1.89 -9.31
N ALA A 108 10.39 -2.45 -8.15
CA ALA A 108 10.75 -1.71 -6.95
C ALA A 108 12.04 -0.88 -7.14
N ASP A 109 12.15 0.23 -6.41
CA ASP A 109 13.27 1.16 -6.50
C ASP A 109 14.49 0.74 -5.67
N GLY A 110 14.53 -0.51 -5.19
CA GLY A 110 15.59 -1.00 -4.32
C GLY A 110 15.04 -1.86 -3.18
N ILE A 111 15.87 -2.03 -2.16
CA ILE A 111 15.62 -2.97 -1.06
C ILE A 111 15.74 -2.28 0.29
N MET A 112 14.86 -2.64 1.23
CA MET A 112 14.89 -2.26 2.63
C MET A 112 15.35 -3.47 3.45
N GLY A 113 16.64 -3.50 3.78
CA GLY A 113 17.24 -4.57 4.56
C GLY A 113 16.81 -4.52 6.04
N LEU A 114 16.15 -5.59 6.47
CA LEU A 114 15.68 -5.82 7.85
C LEU A 114 16.48 -6.93 8.57
N GLY A 115 17.40 -7.63 7.90
CA GLY A 115 18.29 -8.62 8.49
C GLY A 115 19.22 -8.01 9.56
N SER A 116 19.79 -8.84 10.43
CA SER A 116 20.65 -8.35 11.52
C SER A 116 22.05 -7.97 11.03
N GLY A 117 22.42 -6.70 11.23
CA GLY A 117 23.72 -6.10 10.90
C GLY A 117 23.59 -4.58 10.71
N ASP A 118 24.61 -3.83 11.12
CA ASP A 118 24.64 -2.38 11.41
C ASP A 118 24.10 -1.43 10.30
N LEU A 119 24.06 -1.89 9.05
CA LEU A 119 23.51 -1.13 7.90
C LEU A 119 22.01 -1.39 7.66
N SER A 120 21.39 -2.29 8.41
CA SER A 120 19.96 -2.56 8.36
C SER A 120 19.19 -1.37 8.89
N ILE A 121 17.96 -1.19 8.42
CA ILE A 121 17.14 -0.10 8.93
C ILE A 121 16.66 -0.39 10.36
N MET A 122 16.56 -1.66 10.75
CA MET A 122 16.16 -2.04 12.11
C MET A 122 17.21 -1.68 13.15
N ASP A 123 18.47 -2.04 12.91
CA ASP A 123 19.55 -1.77 13.86
C ASP A 123 19.76 -0.27 14.06
N GLN A 124 19.84 0.48 12.96
CA GLN A 124 20.01 1.94 13.01
C GLN A 124 18.88 2.69 13.73
N LEU A 125 17.67 2.13 13.79
CA LEU A 125 16.54 2.71 14.51
C LEU A 125 16.49 2.23 15.98
N ALA A 126 16.79 0.96 16.24
CA ALA A 126 16.86 0.40 17.58
C ALA A 126 18.03 1.01 18.40
N GLU A 127 19.22 1.14 17.80
CA GLU A 127 20.38 1.80 18.44
C GLU A 127 20.10 3.26 18.84
N LYS A 128 19.29 3.96 18.04
CA LYS A 128 18.85 5.33 18.34
C LYS A 128 17.75 5.40 19.38
N ASN A 129 17.26 4.25 19.86
CA ASN A 129 16.17 4.11 20.84
C ASN A 129 14.89 4.83 20.39
N VAL A 130 14.65 4.92 19.07
CA VAL A 130 13.41 5.51 18.50
C VAL A 130 12.33 4.47 18.22
N ILE A 131 12.71 3.19 18.24
CA ILE A 131 11.84 2.02 18.32
C ILE A 131 12.49 1.01 19.29
N SER A 132 11.72 0.04 19.80
CA SER A 132 12.31 -1.12 20.48
C SER A 132 12.90 -2.11 19.46
N ASP A 133 13.77 -3.02 19.91
CA ASP A 133 14.44 -4.00 19.04
C ASP A 133 13.51 -5.15 18.63
N SER A 134 12.52 -4.83 17.80
CA SER A 134 11.53 -5.76 17.23
C SER A 134 10.81 -5.10 16.05
N PHE A 135 10.16 -5.92 15.22
CA PHE A 135 9.23 -5.46 14.18
C PHE A 135 8.21 -6.54 13.87
N SER A 136 7.17 -6.21 13.09
CA SER A 136 6.22 -7.20 12.59
C SER A 136 5.83 -6.95 11.13
N LEU A 137 5.63 -8.03 10.37
CA LEU A 137 5.22 -8.01 8.97
C LEU A 137 3.94 -8.83 8.80
N CYS A 138 2.97 -8.35 8.02
CA CYS A 138 1.72 -9.05 7.76
C CYS A 138 1.35 -8.93 6.28
N TYR A 139 1.52 -9.99 5.51
CA TYR A 139 1.23 -10.01 4.07
C TYR A 139 -0.22 -10.38 3.79
N GLY A 140 -0.83 -9.72 2.80
CA GLY A 140 -2.14 -10.09 2.29
C GLY A 140 -2.24 -11.55 1.81
N GLY A 141 -3.47 -12.05 1.75
CA GLY A 141 -3.80 -13.40 1.28
C GLY A 141 -3.58 -13.61 -0.21
N MET A 142 -3.91 -14.79 -0.72
CA MET A 142 -3.84 -15.08 -2.16
C MET A 142 -4.75 -14.19 -3.03
N ASP A 143 -5.81 -13.64 -2.44
CA ASP A 143 -6.79 -12.77 -3.12
C ASP A 143 -6.70 -11.29 -2.75
N VAL A 144 -5.77 -10.91 -1.85
CA VAL A 144 -5.64 -9.54 -1.32
C VAL A 144 -4.18 -9.11 -1.40
N GLY A 145 -3.88 -8.13 -2.25
CA GLY A 145 -2.54 -7.53 -2.32
C GLY A 145 -2.24 -6.59 -1.15
N GLY A 146 -0.97 -6.23 -0.99
CA GLY A 146 -0.51 -5.35 0.09
C GLY A 146 -0.30 -6.07 1.42
N GLY A 147 -0.39 -5.31 2.51
CA GLY A 147 -0.09 -5.78 3.85
C GLY A 147 0.19 -4.63 4.82
N ALA A 148 0.78 -4.94 5.96
CA ALA A 148 1.20 -3.97 6.97
C ALA A 148 2.58 -4.32 7.53
N MET A 149 3.32 -3.28 7.94
CA MET A 149 4.57 -3.37 8.69
C MET A 149 4.44 -2.53 9.96
N VAL A 150 4.92 -3.07 11.09
CA VAL A 150 5.05 -2.35 12.35
C VAL A 150 6.53 -2.30 12.72
N LEU A 151 7.06 -1.10 12.96
CA LEU A 151 8.42 -0.89 13.44
C LEU A 151 8.37 -0.71 14.96
N GLY A 152 9.16 -1.48 15.70
CA GLY A 152 9.02 -1.64 17.14
C GLY A 152 8.19 -2.87 17.52
N GLY A 153 8.18 -3.17 18.82
CA GLY A 153 7.47 -4.29 19.41
C GLY A 153 5.99 -3.98 19.66
N ILE A 154 5.16 -5.03 19.60
CA ILE A 154 3.74 -5.00 19.92
C ILE A 154 3.41 -6.11 20.91
N SER A 155 2.36 -5.94 21.70
CA SER A 155 1.86 -7.00 22.57
C SER A 155 1.38 -8.19 21.72
N PRO A 156 1.95 -9.40 21.90
CA PRO A 156 1.56 -10.55 21.10
C PRO A 156 0.14 -11.03 21.46
N PRO A 157 -0.72 -11.35 20.48
CA PRO A 157 -1.99 -12.03 20.70
C PRO A 157 -1.80 -13.35 21.48
N SER A 158 -2.77 -13.69 22.32
CA SER A 158 -2.69 -14.85 23.23
C SER A 158 -2.56 -16.21 22.54
N ASP A 159 -2.98 -16.29 21.28
CA ASP A 159 -2.95 -17.48 20.41
C ASP A 159 -1.77 -17.46 19.41
N MET A 160 -0.85 -16.49 19.52
CA MET A 160 0.36 -16.44 18.71
C MET A 160 1.28 -17.64 19.03
N VAL A 161 1.74 -18.32 17.97
CA VAL A 161 2.66 -19.45 18.05
C VAL A 161 4.10 -18.95 17.95
N PHE A 162 5.00 -19.44 18.80
CA PHE A 162 6.39 -19.00 18.79
C PHE A 162 7.34 -20.12 18.33
N ALA A 163 8.27 -19.73 17.46
CA ALA A 163 9.50 -20.47 17.14
C ALA A 163 10.68 -19.79 17.83
N GLN A 164 11.67 -20.57 18.22
CA GLN A 164 12.90 -20.06 18.82
C GLN A 164 13.86 -19.63 17.70
N SER A 165 14.51 -18.47 17.87
CA SER A 165 15.43 -17.91 16.88
C SER A 165 16.88 -18.00 17.35
N ASP A 166 17.79 -18.15 16.40
CA ASP A 166 19.23 -18.33 16.63
C ASP A 166 20.01 -17.25 15.87
N PRO A 167 20.12 -16.02 16.42
CA PRO A 167 20.85 -14.92 15.76
C PRO A 167 22.37 -15.15 15.76
N ASP A 168 22.86 -16.08 16.58
CA ASP A 168 24.29 -16.44 16.64
C ASP A 168 24.68 -17.36 15.46
N ARG A 169 23.70 -17.90 14.71
CA ARG A 169 23.88 -18.79 13.56
C ARG A 169 24.12 -18.07 12.23
N SER A 170 23.44 -16.95 12.01
CA SER A 170 23.49 -16.18 10.76
C SER A 170 22.88 -14.79 10.95
N PRO A 171 23.17 -13.81 10.08
CA PRO A 171 22.48 -12.51 10.10
C PRO A 171 20.99 -12.58 9.71
N TYR A 172 20.49 -13.77 9.34
CA TYR A 172 19.12 -13.99 8.92
C TYR A 172 18.24 -14.47 10.08
N TYR A 173 16.92 -14.28 9.96
CA TYR A 173 15.97 -14.73 10.98
C TYR A 173 15.76 -16.24 10.91
N ASN A 174 16.44 -16.93 11.81
CA ASN A 174 16.33 -18.38 11.92
C ASN A 174 15.10 -18.82 12.72
N VAL A 175 14.51 -19.95 12.33
CA VAL A 175 13.43 -20.62 13.08
C VAL A 175 13.79 -22.08 13.33
N ASP A 176 13.48 -22.59 14.51
CA ASP A 176 13.87 -23.92 14.98
C ASP A 176 12.95 -25.05 14.47
N LEU A 177 12.62 -25.04 13.17
CA LEU A 177 11.81 -26.07 12.51
C LEU A 177 12.43 -27.47 12.70
N LYS A 178 11.63 -28.43 13.22
CA LYS A 178 12.06 -29.83 13.42
C LYS A 178 11.24 -30.84 12.63
N GLU A 179 9.96 -30.58 12.38
CA GLU A 179 9.09 -31.49 11.64
C GLU A 179 8.14 -30.74 10.72
N ILE A 180 7.78 -31.37 9.60
CA ILE A 180 6.64 -30.99 8.78
C ILE A 180 5.62 -32.14 8.85
N HIS A 181 4.36 -31.83 9.10
CA HIS A 181 3.25 -32.78 9.06
C HIS A 181 2.34 -32.41 7.88
N VAL A 182 1.90 -33.39 7.08
CA VAL A 182 0.96 -33.20 5.97
C VAL A 182 -0.30 -34.01 6.27
N ALA A 183 -1.47 -33.38 6.23
CA ALA A 183 -2.73 -34.00 6.67
C ALA A 183 -2.66 -34.61 8.09
N GLY A 184 -1.92 -33.94 9.00
CA GLY A 184 -1.66 -34.41 10.36
C GLY A 184 -0.63 -35.55 10.48
N MET A 185 -0.11 -36.08 9.36
CA MET A 185 0.89 -37.15 9.34
C MET A 185 2.30 -36.57 9.22
N ARG A 186 3.16 -36.87 10.20
CA ARG A 186 4.58 -36.50 10.20
C ARG A 186 5.32 -37.08 8.98
N LEU A 187 6.07 -36.24 8.27
CA LEU A 187 6.96 -36.72 7.20
C LEU A 187 8.10 -37.60 7.77
N PRO A 188 8.48 -38.72 7.11
CA PRO A 188 9.48 -39.67 7.60
C PRO A 188 10.92 -39.15 7.41
N LEU A 189 11.24 -38.04 8.09
CA LEU A 189 12.50 -37.31 7.98
C LEU A 189 13.25 -37.30 9.32
N ASN A 190 14.58 -37.31 9.24
CA ASN A 190 15.43 -36.96 10.38
C ASN A 190 15.38 -35.43 10.59
N PRO A 191 15.01 -34.91 11.78
CA PRO A 191 14.91 -33.46 12.02
C PRO A 191 16.15 -32.65 11.64
N LYS A 192 17.35 -33.28 11.66
CA LYS A 192 18.61 -32.65 11.21
C LYS A 192 18.59 -32.17 9.75
N VAL A 193 17.63 -32.59 8.93
CA VAL A 193 17.47 -32.07 7.56
C VAL A 193 17.21 -30.56 7.53
N PHE A 194 16.56 -30.01 8.56
CA PHE A 194 16.27 -28.58 8.72
C PHE A 194 17.40 -27.81 9.42
N ASP A 195 18.44 -28.50 9.88
CA ASP A 195 19.58 -27.95 10.61
C ASP A 195 20.84 -27.78 9.73
N GLY A 196 20.74 -27.89 8.40
CA GLY A 196 21.87 -27.78 7.47
C GLY A 196 22.27 -26.33 7.11
N LYS A 197 23.58 -26.02 7.08
CA LYS A 197 24.12 -24.66 6.78
C LYS A 197 23.42 -23.60 7.65
N HIS A 198 22.67 -22.66 7.06
CA HIS A 198 21.95 -21.63 7.82
C HIS A 198 20.67 -22.15 8.49
N GLY A 199 20.30 -23.42 8.31
CA GLY A 199 19.17 -24.05 8.99
C GLY A 199 17.86 -23.75 8.26
N THR A 200 16.84 -23.35 9.02
CA THR A 200 15.62 -22.78 8.45
C THR A 200 15.64 -21.26 8.63
N VAL A 201 15.60 -20.52 7.53
CA VAL A 201 15.58 -19.06 7.47
C VAL A 201 14.18 -18.62 7.05
N LEU A 202 13.61 -17.64 7.75
CA LEU A 202 12.40 -16.94 7.35
C LEU A 202 12.79 -15.63 6.65
N ASP A 203 12.44 -15.53 5.38
CA ASP A 203 12.92 -14.48 4.49
C ASP A 203 11.78 -13.83 3.70
N SER A 204 11.55 -12.54 3.93
CA SER A 204 10.55 -11.76 3.20
C SER A 204 10.96 -11.35 1.79
N GLY A 205 12.27 -11.29 1.49
CA GLY A 205 12.79 -11.06 0.14
C GLY A 205 12.55 -12.26 -0.79
N THR A 206 12.49 -13.46 -0.22
CA THR A 206 12.16 -14.68 -0.96
C THR A 206 10.63 -14.83 -1.17
N THR A 207 10.18 -15.03 -2.41
CA THR A 207 8.75 -15.22 -2.73
C THR A 207 8.19 -16.58 -2.28
N TYR A 208 8.93 -17.66 -2.54
CA TYR A 208 8.49 -19.06 -2.36
C TYR A 208 9.22 -19.77 -1.22
N ALA A 209 8.83 -21.01 -0.87
CA ALA A 209 9.65 -21.82 0.04
C ALA A 209 10.58 -22.76 -0.73
N TYR A 210 11.77 -23.01 -0.20
CA TYR A 210 12.78 -23.91 -0.78
C TYR A 210 13.26 -24.86 0.30
N LEU A 211 12.99 -26.16 0.13
CA LEU A 211 13.38 -27.21 1.06
C LEU A 211 14.61 -27.98 0.54
N PRO A 212 15.48 -28.50 1.42
CA PRO A 212 16.49 -29.48 1.06
C PRO A 212 15.87 -30.69 0.35
N GLU A 213 16.59 -31.29 -0.61
CA GLU A 213 16.08 -32.33 -1.52
C GLU A 213 15.25 -33.43 -0.84
N ALA A 214 15.76 -34.03 0.24
CA ALA A 214 15.05 -35.08 0.97
C ALA A 214 13.72 -34.60 1.59
N ALA A 215 13.67 -33.36 2.08
CA ALA A 215 12.47 -32.77 2.65
C ALA A 215 11.47 -32.35 1.56
N PHE A 216 11.94 -31.78 0.44
CA PHE A 216 11.10 -31.48 -0.72
C PHE A 216 10.42 -32.73 -1.28
N LEU A 217 11.18 -33.81 -1.51
CA LEU A 217 10.64 -35.05 -2.07
C LEU A 217 9.57 -35.66 -1.15
N ALA A 218 9.86 -35.77 0.15
CA ALA A 218 8.90 -36.27 1.14
C ALA A 218 7.63 -35.40 1.25
N PHE A 219 7.78 -34.07 1.21
CA PHE A 219 6.65 -33.14 1.21
C PHE A 219 5.77 -33.30 -0.03
N LYS A 220 6.40 -33.27 -1.22
CA LYS A 220 5.73 -33.39 -2.52
C LYS A 220 5.00 -34.74 -2.63
N ASP A 221 5.63 -35.85 -2.26
CA ASP A 221 5.01 -37.18 -2.32
C ASP A 221 3.82 -37.29 -1.34
N ALA A 222 3.91 -36.68 -0.15
CA ALA A 222 2.81 -36.63 0.81
C ALA A 222 1.64 -35.76 0.31
N ILE A 223 1.89 -34.58 -0.27
CA ILE A 223 0.83 -33.74 -0.85
C ILE A 223 0.14 -34.45 -2.02
N VAL A 224 0.90 -35.00 -2.98
CA VAL A 224 0.36 -35.68 -4.17
C VAL A 224 -0.55 -36.87 -3.80
N LYS A 225 -0.27 -37.53 -2.67
CA LYS A 225 -1.09 -38.63 -2.14
C LYS A 225 -2.47 -38.17 -1.64
N GLU A 226 -2.57 -36.99 -1.02
CA GLU A 226 -3.81 -36.52 -0.37
C GLU A 226 -4.76 -35.75 -1.30
N ILE A 227 -4.28 -35.29 -2.46
CA ILE A 227 -5.04 -34.40 -3.39
C ILE A 227 -5.86 -35.14 -4.47
N GLN A 228 -6.17 -36.43 -4.28
CA GLN A 228 -7.05 -37.15 -5.20
C GLN A 228 -8.49 -36.63 -5.04
N PRO A 229 -9.18 -36.14 -6.11
CA PRO A 229 -9.03 -36.53 -7.51
C PRO A 229 -8.50 -35.43 -8.46
N LEU A 230 -7.68 -34.47 -7.98
CA LEU A 230 -7.20 -33.37 -8.83
C LEU A 230 -6.32 -33.86 -9.98
N LYS A 231 -6.49 -33.26 -11.16
CA LYS A 231 -5.70 -33.60 -12.36
C LYS A 231 -4.43 -32.77 -12.40
N GLN A 232 -3.26 -33.43 -12.33
CA GLN A 232 -1.96 -32.80 -12.56
C GLN A 232 -1.87 -32.23 -13.99
N ILE A 233 -1.30 -31.03 -14.11
CA ILE A 233 -1.06 -30.30 -15.36
C ILE A 233 0.35 -29.69 -15.36
N ASN A 234 0.82 -29.25 -16.52
CA ASN A 234 2.06 -28.49 -16.65
C ASN A 234 1.95 -27.13 -15.96
N GLY A 235 3.10 -26.50 -15.70
CA GLY A 235 3.19 -25.13 -15.19
C GLY A 235 2.77 -24.04 -16.19
N PRO A 236 2.54 -22.81 -15.69
CA PRO A 236 2.26 -21.66 -16.54
C PRO A 236 3.46 -21.27 -17.42
N ASP A 237 4.68 -21.43 -16.94
CA ASP A 237 5.91 -21.20 -17.71
C ASP A 237 6.59 -22.55 -18.03
N PRO A 238 6.77 -22.92 -19.31
CA PRO A 238 7.38 -24.19 -19.70
C PRO A 238 8.88 -24.31 -19.39
N ASN A 239 9.55 -23.21 -19.00
CA ASN A 239 10.95 -23.24 -18.58
C ASN A 239 11.12 -23.79 -17.14
N TYR A 240 10.06 -23.77 -16.34
CA TYR A 240 10.04 -24.26 -14.96
C TYR A 240 9.25 -25.56 -14.84
N ASN A 241 9.71 -26.48 -13.99
CA ASN A 241 9.06 -27.76 -13.76
C ASN A 241 8.05 -27.68 -12.61
N ASP A 242 7.11 -26.73 -12.70
CA ASP A 242 6.13 -26.48 -11.66
C ASP A 242 5.16 -27.66 -11.50
N ILE A 243 4.83 -27.97 -10.24
CA ILE A 243 3.92 -29.07 -9.89
C ILE A 243 2.52 -28.49 -9.70
N CYS A 244 1.70 -28.57 -10.75
CA CYS A 244 0.41 -27.92 -10.82
C CYS A 244 -0.77 -28.89 -10.94
N PHE A 245 -1.92 -28.50 -10.40
CA PHE A 245 -3.15 -29.29 -10.33
C PHE A 245 -4.36 -28.47 -10.73
N SER A 246 -5.25 -29.06 -11.51
CA SER A 246 -6.48 -28.47 -12.02
C SER A 246 -7.72 -29.14 -11.43
N GLY A 247 -8.80 -28.36 -11.29
CA GLY A 247 -10.09 -28.83 -10.78
C GLY A 247 -10.41 -28.45 -9.32
N ALA A 248 -9.55 -27.66 -8.66
CA ALA A 248 -9.74 -27.27 -7.26
C ALA A 248 -10.76 -26.13 -7.03
N GLY A 249 -11.19 -25.46 -8.10
CA GLY A 249 -12.10 -24.31 -8.04
C GLY A 249 -11.38 -22.96 -7.93
N ILE A 250 -12.12 -21.85 -8.06
CA ILE A 250 -11.54 -20.49 -8.16
C ILE A 250 -11.41 -19.82 -6.78
N ASP A 251 -12.32 -20.19 -5.87
CA ASP A 251 -12.47 -19.64 -4.53
C ASP A 251 -11.41 -20.21 -3.57
N VAL A 252 -10.53 -19.35 -3.04
CA VAL A 252 -9.43 -19.73 -2.15
C VAL A 252 -9.95 -20.31 -0.84
N SER A 253 -11.09 -19.86 -0.34
CA SER A 253 -11.69 -20.34 0.91
C SER A 253 -12.08 -21.82 0.86
N GLN A 254 -12.26 -22.36 -0.35
CA GLN A 254 -12.66 -23.75 -0.59
C GLN A 254 -11.49 -24.69 -0.86
N LEU A 255 -10.25 -24.20 -0.97
CA LEU A 255 -9.08 -25.04 -1.30
C LEU A 255 -8.81 -26.11 -0.23
N SER A 256 -9.18 -25.85 1.03
CA SER A 256 -9.11 -26.82 2.14
C SER A 256 -9.95 -28.09 1.92
N LYS A 257 -10.87 -28.10 0.94
CA LYS A 257 -11.62 -29.30 0.50
C LYS A 257 -10.85 -30.20 -0.47
N SER A 258 -9.82 -29.65 -1.13
CA SER A 258 -9.05 -30.33 -2.19
C SER A 258 -7.56 -30.49 -1.85
N PHE A 259 -7.07 -29.74 -0.87
CA PHE A 259 -5.67 -29.67 -0.46
C PHE A 259 -5.57 -29.74 1.08
N PRO A 260 -4.64 -30.52 1.63
CA PRO A 260 -4.55 -30.77 3.07
C PRO A 260 -4.02 -29.57 3.88
N VAL A 261 -4.19 -29.60 5.20
CA VAL A 261 -3.42 -28.73 6.09
C VAL A 261 -1.98 -29.24 6.19
N VAL A 262 -1.01 -28.33 6.27
CA VAL A 262 0.40 -28.62 6.50
C VAL A 262 0.83 -27.94 7.80
N ASP A 263 1.35 -28.69 8.77
CA ASP A 263 1.89 -28.11 10.01
C ASP A 263 3.42 -28.03 9.94
N MET A 264 3.97 -26.87 10.31
CA MET A 264 5.37 -26.71 10.71
C MET A 264 5.47 -26.87 12.23
N VAL A 265 6.35 -27.75 12.70
CA VAL A 265 6.52 -28.05 14.13
C VAL A 265 7.90 -27.58 14.59
N PHE A 266 7.91 -26.70 15.59
CA PHE A 266 9.12 -26.09 16.16
C PHE A 266 9.71 -26.93 17.30
N GLY A 267 10.91 -26.59 17.76
CA GLY A 267 11.65 -27.34 18.78
C GLY A 267 10.97 -27.35 20.16
N ASN A 268 10.15 -26.34 20.46
CA ASN A 268 9.27 -26.28 21.63
C ASN A 268 7.99 -27.15 21.51
N GLY A 269 7.76 -27.80 20.36
CA GLY A 269 6.59 -28.62 20.07
C GLY A 269 5.33 -27.86 19.67
N GLN A 270 5.36 -26.52 19.61
CA GLN A 270 4.26 -25.75 19.04
C GLN A 270 4.16 -25.97 17.51
N LYS A 271 2.96 -25.75 16.97
CA LYS A 271 2.63 -25.97 15.56
C LYS A 271 2.15 -24.68 14.91
N TYR A 272 2.76 -24.33 13.78
CA TYR A 272 2.26 -23.31 12.87
C TYR A 272 1.59 -23.99 11.67
N SER A 273 0.26 -23.90 11.60
CA SER A 273 -0.54 -24.54 10.55
C SER A 273 -0.68 -23.65 9.32
N LEU A 274 -0.33 -24.20 8.16
CA LEU A 274 -0.44 -23.58 6.85
C LEU A 274 -1.75 -24.01 6.18
N ALA A 275 -2.54 -23.01 5.74
CA ALA A 275 -3.64 -23.23 4.82
C ALA A 275 -3.11 -23.47 3.39
N PRO A 276 -3.91 -24.02 2.46
CA PRO A 276 -3.48 -24.20 1.07
C PRO A 276 -2.94 -22.93 0.40
N GLU A 277 -3.46 -21.74 0.75
CA GLU A 277 -2.93 -20.48 0.20
C GLU A 277 -1.48 -20.17 0.61
N ASN A 278 -0.97 -20.82 1.67
CA ASN A 278 0.37 -20.63 2.20
C ASN A 278 1.43 -21.53 1.57
N TYR A 279 1.04 -22.46 0.69
CA TYR A 279 1.99 -23.29 -0.06
C TYR A 279 1.60 -23.47 -1.53
N LEU A 280 0.55 -22.79 -1.99
CA LEU A 280 0.10 -22.76 -3.38
C LEU A 280 0.22 -21.37 -4.01
N PHE A 281 0.41 -21.33 -5.33
CA PHE A 281 0.18 -20.14 -6.15
C PHE A 281 -0.80 -20.44 -7.29
N ARG A 282 -1.45 -19.40 -7.82
CA ARG A 282 -2.46 -19.53 -8.90
C ARG A 282 -1.78 -19.81 -10.23
N HIS A 283 -2.29 -20.76 -11.01
CA HIS A 283 -1.81 -21.03 -12.36
C HIS A 283 -2.32 -19.95 -13.33
N SER A 284 -1.47 -19.01 -13.74
CA SER A 284 -1.87 -17.81 -14.50
C SER A 284 -2.65 -18.08 -15.79
N LYS A 285 -2.40 -19.22 -16.47
CA LYS A 285 -3.08 -19.59 -17.74
C LYS A 285 -4.28 -20.54 -17.60
N VAL A 286 -4.58 -21.08 -16.42
CA VAL A 286 -5.62 -22.13 -16.24
C VAL A 286 -6.46 -21.81 -15.01
N ARG A 287 -7.69 -21.35 -15.25
CA ARG A 287 -8.61 -20.91 -14.20
C ARG A 287 -8.98 -22.06 -13.27
N GLY A 288 -8.83 -21.85 -11.96
CA GLY A 288 -9.10 -22.87 -10.93
C GLY A 288 -8.05 -23.99 -10.86
N ALA A 289 -6.84 -23.72 -11.35
CA ALA A 289 -5.65 -24.54 -11.13
C ALA A 289 -4.61 -23.81 -10.28
N TYR A 290 -3.83 -24.57 -9.52
CA TYR A 290 -2.84 -24.08 -8.55
C TYR A 290 -1.59 -24.94 -8.61
N CYS A 291 -0.46 -24.34 -8.24
CA CYS A 291 0.86 -24.95 -8.28
C CYS A 291 1.50 -24.91 -6.88
N LEU A 292 2.30 -25.93 -6.55
CA LEU A 292 3.09 -25.92 -5.31
C LEU A 292 4.12 -24.77 -5.37
N GLY A 293 4.01 -23.81 -4.44
CA GLY A 293 5.02 -22.76 -4.22
C GLY A 293 6.07 -23.17 -3.19
N ILE A 294 6.36 -24.46 -3.12
CA ILE A 294 7.46 -25.05 -2.36
C ILE A 294 8.31 -25.84 -3.35
N PHE A 295 9.61 -25.57 -3.39
CA PHE A 295 10.56 -26.08 -4.36
C PHE A 295 11.74 -26.80 -3.68
N GLN A 296 12.57 -27.47 -4.48
CA GLN A 296 13.86 -28.01 -4.02
C GLN A 296 14.93 -26.91 -4.03
N ASN A 297 15.68 -26.75 -2.94
CA ASN A 297 16.80 -25.78 -2.84
C ASN A 297 18.09 -26.26 -3.54
N GLY A 298 17.96 -26.86 -4.73
CA GLY A 298 19.07 -27.45 -5.48
C GLY A 298 19.91 -28.42 -4.65
N LYS A 299 21.15 -28.00 -4.34
CA LYS A 299 22.12 -28.70 -3.47
C LYS A 299 22.41 -27.97 -2.15
N ASP A 300 21.79 -26.82 -1.90
CA ASP A 300 21.99 -26.10 -0.64
C ASP A 300 21.15 -26.77 0.46
N PRO A 301 21.75 -27.14 1.61
CA PRO A 301 21.03 -27.80 2.70
C PRO A 301 20.26 -26.81 3.60
N THR A 302 20.25 -25.52 3.28
CA THR A 302 19.40 -24.52 3.94
C THR A 302 17.94 -24.71 3.53
N THR A 303 17.03 -24.50 4.47
CA THR A 303 15.59 -24.33 4.21
C THR A 303 15.28 -22.83 4.17
N LEU A 304 14.73 -22.34 3.07
CA LEU A 304 14.25 -20.95 2.94
C LEU A 304 12.72 -20.95 3.01
N LEU A 305 12.16 -20.12 3.88
CA LEU A 305 10.73 -19.92 4.02
C LEU A 305 10.39 -18.51 3.54
N GLY A 306 9.87 -18.41 2.31
CA GLY A 306 9.48 -17.15 1.70
C GLY A 306 8.10 -16.64 2.11
N GLY A 307 7.76 -15.44 1.63
CA GLY A 307 6.48 -14.75 1.90
C GLY A 307 5.22 -15.59 1.65
N ILE A 308 5.27 -16.58 0.75
CA ILE A 308 4.15 -17.52 0.54
C ILE A 308 3.69 -18.20 1.84
N VAL A 309 4.61 -18.65 2.70
CA VAL A 309 4.24 -19.40 3.92
C VAL A 309 3.63 -18.54 5.02
N VAL A 310 3.65 -17.21 4.85
CA VAL A 310 3.19 -16.21 5.83
C VAL A 310 2.13 -15.23 5.30
N ARG A 311 1.52 -15.51 4.13
CA ARG A 311 0.26 -14.88 3.73
C ARG A 311 -0.82 -15.01 4.82
N ASN A 312 -1.61 -13.96 5.04
CA ASN A 312 -2.61 -13.87 6.12
C ASN A 312 -2.04 -14.30 7.48
N THR A 313 -0.82 -13.87 7.76
CA THR A 313 -0.12 -14.17 9.02
C THR A 313 0.65 -12.93 9.45
N LEU A 314 0.37 -12.46 10.67
CA LEU A 314 1.24 -11.52 11.35
C LEU A 314 2.47 -12.29 11.86
N VAL A 315 3.63 -11.95 11.32
CA VAL A 315 4.93 -12.45 11.74
C VAL A 315 5.56 -11.40 12.64
N MET A 316 5.81 -11.73 13.90
CA MET A 316 6.54 -10.88 14.84
C MET A 316 7.99 -11.34 14.93
N TYR A 317 8.92 -10.43 14.66
CA TYR A 317 10.35 -10.64 14.79
C TYR A 317 10.79 -10.02 16.12
N ASP A 318 10.72 -10.81 17.21
CA ASP A 318 11.08 -10.37 18.56
C ASP A 318 12.57 -10.69 18.79
N ARG A 319 13.39 -9.69 18.43
CA ARG A 319 14.86 -9.79 18.41
C ARG A 319 15.44 -9.77 19.81
N GLU A 320 14.90 -8.88 20.66
CA GLU A 320 15.21 -8.79 22.10
C GLU A 320 15.08 -10.15 22.81
N HIS A 321 14.00 -10.90 22.56
CA HIS A 321 13.76 -12.21 23.17
C HIS A 321 14.16 -13.41 22.30
N LYS A 322 14.87 -13.18 21.18
CA LYS A 322 15.35 -14.21 20.23
C LYS A 322 14.27 -15.22 19.81
N LYS A 323 13.09 -14.76 19.37
CA LYS A 323 11.97 -15.62 18.96
C LYS A 323 11.17 -15.01 17.79
N ILE A 324 10.57 -15.86 16.97
CA ILE A 324 9.68 -15.47 15.88
C ILE A 324 8.25 -15.91 16.22
N GLY A 325 7.31 -14.96 16.25
CA GLY A 325 5.89 -15.21 16.49
C GLY A 325 5.10 -15.31 15.18
N PHE A 326 4.12 -16.21 15.11
CA PHE A 326 3.22 -16.40 13.98
C PHE A 326 1.77 -16.36 14.46
N TRP A 327 0.97 -15.46 13.91
CA TRP A 327 -0.45 -15.33 14.22
C TRP A 327 -1.30 -15.25 12.94
N LYS A 328 -2.19 -16.23 12.72
CA LYS A 328 -3.06 -16.29 11.55
C LYS A 328 -4.15 -15.23 11.65
N THR A 329 -4.19 -14.29 10.71
CA THR A 329 -5.11 -13.14 10.74
C THR A 329 -5.32 -12.55 9.35
N ASN A 330 -6.42 -11.84 9.13
CA ASN A 330 -6.60 -11.09 7.88
C ASN A 330 -5.70 -9.84 7.90
N CYS A 331 -4.58 -9.88 7.18
CA CYS A 331 -3.63 -8.77 7.16
C CYS A 331 -4.20 -7.49 6.50
N GLY A 332 -5.25 -7.60 5.69
CA GLY A 332 -5.96 -6.43 5.14
C GLY A 332 -6.79 -5.65 6.18
N GLU A 333 -7.08 -6.27 7.33
CA GLU A 333 -7.84 -5.67 8.44
C GLU A 333 -6.95 -5.42 9.68
N LEU A 334 -5.63 -5.65 9.57
CA LEU A 334 -4.74 -5.69 10.74
C LEU A 334 -4.80 -4.40 11.56
N TRP A 335 -4.79 -3.24 10.89
CA TRP A 335 -4.75 -1.94 11.55
C TRP A 335 -5.95 -1.72 12.47
N GLU A 336 -7.16 -2.06 12.00
CA GLU A 336 -8.39 -1.99 12.80
C GLU A 336 -8.32 -2.93 14.01
N ARG A 337 -7.84 -4.17 13.82
CA ARG A 337 -7.73 -5.19 14.87
C ARG A 337 -6.73 -4.83 15.97
N LEU A 338 -5.59 -4.23 15.60
CA LEU A 338 -4.59 -3.76 16.57
C LEU A 338 -5.16 -2.60 17.42
N HIS A 339 -5.84 -1.63 16.80
CA HIS A 339 -6.43 -0.49 17.52
C HIS A 339 -7.66 -0.84 18.37
N ILE A 340 -8.38 -1.92 18.04
CA ILE A 340 -9.45 -2.47 18.91
C ILE A 340 -8.87 -3.08 20.21
N SER A 341 -7.60 -3.47 20.22
CA SER A 341 -6.98 -4.16 21.38
C SER A 341 -6.57 -3.22 22.52
N ASP A 342 -6.48 -1.90 22.29
CA ASP A 342 -6.30 -0.88 23.35
C ASP A 342 -7.62 -0.50 24.07
N ALA A 343 -8.75 -1.13 23.71
CA ALA A 343 -10.05 -0.82 24.27
C ALA A 343 -10.35 -1.55 25.60
N SER A 344 -9.96 -0.91 26.71
CA SER A 344 -10.46 -1.06 28.10
C SER A 344 -9.73 -2.07 29.01
N PRO A 345 -9.24 -1.63 30.20
CA PRO A 345 -8.87 -2.52 31.29
C PRO A 345 -10.11 -3.14 31.97
N PRO A 346 -9.97 -4.22 32.77
CA PRO A 346 -11.07 -4.80 33.54
C PRO A 346 -11.64 -3.80 34.56
N MET A 347 -12.97 -3.83 34.77
CA MET A 347 -13.61 -3.07 35.82
C MET A 347 -13.22 -3.61 37.21
N ASP A 348 -12.56 -2.79 38.03
CA ASP A 348 -12.46 -3.02 39.47
C ASP A 348 -13.78 -2.67 40.18
N GLU A 349 -14.31 -3.60 40.96
CA GLU A 349 -15.44 -3.37 41.88
C GLU A 349 -14.97 -2.64 43.16
N VAL A 350 -15.29 -1.35 43.35
CA VAL A 350 -15.36 -0.76 44.72
C VAL A 350 -16.52 0.24 44.88
N ASN A 351 -17.20 0.08 46.01
CA ASN A 351 -18.36 0.79 46.56
C ASN A 351 -18.46 2.33 46.42
N SER A 352 -19.72 2.75 46.44
CA SER A 352 -20.22 4.12 46.55
C SER A 352 -20.04 4.79 47.92
N THR A 353 -19.88 6.12 47.93
CA THR A 353 -20.42 7.05 48.96
C THR A 353 -20.47 8.50 48.42
N GLU A 354 -21.23 9.38 49.08
CA GLU A 354 -21.88 10.54 48.44
C GLU A 354 -21.14 11.90 48.47
N ALA A 355 -21.34 12.67 47.38
CA ALA A 355 -21.61 14.12 47.26
C ALA A 355 -20.77 15.21 47.99
N VAL A 356 -20.36 16.25 47.24
CA VAL A 356 -21.00 17.59 47.19
C VAL A 356 -20.29 18.50 46.14
N GLU A 357 -21.07 19.27 45.38
CA GLU A 357 -20.65 20.25 44.34
C GLU A 357 -20.75 21.72 44.86
N PRO A 358 -20.17 22.76 44.21
CA PRO A 358 -20.40 23.19 42.80
C PRO A 358 -19.06 23.58 42.07
N SER A 359 -18.97 24.27 40.92
CA SER A 359 -19.92 25.08 40.10
C SER A 359 -19.53 25.20 38.61
N VAL A 360 -20.55 25.33 37.74
CA VAL A 360 -20.52 25.70 36.29
C VAL A 360 -20.15 27.20 36.12
N ALA A 361 -19.55 27.78 35.05
CA ALA A 361 -19.67 27.65 33.58
C ALA A 361 -18.44 28.29 32.84
N PRO A 362 -18.34 28.36 31.48
CA PRO A 362 -19.21 27.79 30.43
C PRO A 362 -18.50 27.02 29.27
N SER A 363 -19.35 26.37 28.47
CA SER A 363 -19.10 25.52 27.30
C SER A 363 -18.24 26.06 26.14
N ALA A 364 -17.49 25.16 25.50
CA ALA A 364 -17.19 25.19 24.07
C ALA A 364 -17.56 23.83 23.42
N SER A 365 -17.94 23.85 22.15
CA SER A 365 -18.63 22.76 21.44
C SER A 365 -17.81 21.47 21.23
N GLN A 366 -18.40 20.32 21.58
CA GLN A 366 -18.03 19.04 20.99
C GLN A 366 -18.46 19.00 19.52
N HIS A 367 -17.48 18.96 18.61
CA HIS A 367 -17.70 18.41 17.28
C HIS A 367 -17.27 16.94 17.30
N ASN A 368 -18.21 16.03 17.06
CA ASN A 368 -17.90 14.62 16.85
C ASN A 368 -17.01 14.50 15.60
N ILE A 369 -15.75 14.10 15.80
CA ILE A 369 -14.86 13.72 14.70
C ILE A 369 -15.16 12.25 14.39
N THR A 370 -16.08 12.02 13.45
CA THR A 370 -16.22 10.72 12.79
C THR A 370 -14.97 10.46 11.95
N SER A 371 -14.37 9.27 12.10
CA SER A 371 -13.26 8.81 11.24
C SER A 371 -13.61 9.00 9.77
N GLY A 372 -12.69 9.64 9.02
CA GLY A 372 -12.92 9.98 7.62
C GLY A 372 -12.76 8.78 6.71
N GLU A 373 -13.88 8.15 6.32
CA GLU A 373 -13.91 7.30 5.13
C GLU A 373 -13.43 8.12 3.92
N LEU A 374 -12.45 7.59 3.18
CA LEU A 374 -11.94 8.26 1.99
C LEU A 374 -12.97 8.15 0.85
N GLN A 375 -13.92 9.08 0.82
CA GLN A 375 -14.93 9.16 -0.22
C GLN A 375 -14.24 9.35 -1.58
N ILE A 376 -14.43 8.40 -2.51
CA ILE A 376 -13.80 8.44 -3.84
C ILE A 376 -14.88 8.70 -4.89
N ALA A 377 -14.71 9.79 -5.63
CA ALA A 377 -15.69 10.24 -6.61
C ALA A 377 -15.41 9.69 -8.02
N GLN A 378 -14.15 9.44 -8.36
CA GLN A 378 -13.75 8.92 -9.66
C GLN A 378 -12.37 8.27 -9.60
N ILE A 379 -12.16 7.18 -10.35
CA ILE A 379 -10.82 6.68 -10.68
C ILE A 379 -10.56 7.02 -12.14
N THR A 380 -9.36 7.47 -12.48
CA THR A 380 -8.97 7.69 -13.87
C THR A 380 -7.85 6.76 -14.29
N VAL A 381 -7.90 6.29 -15.54
CA VAL A 381 -7.00 5.27 -16.08
C VAL A 381 -6.53 5.72 -17.46
N VAL A 382 -5.21 5.76 -17.69
CA VAL A 382 -4.60 6.18 -18.94
C VAL A 382 -3.98 4.98 -19.65
N ILE A 383 -4.51 4.63 -20.82
CA ILE A 383 -4.04 3.51 -21.63
C ILE A 383 -3.51 4.04 -22.96
N SER A 384 -2.26 3.68 -23.26
CA SER A 384 -1.64 3.86 -24.57
C SER A 384 -1.86 2.64 -25.45
N PHE A 385 -2.05 2.85 -26.75
CA PHE A 385 -2.24 1.82 -27.77
C PHE A 385 -1.36 2.07 -28.99
N ASN A 386 -0.92 1.00 -29.64
CA ASN A 386 -0.22 1.00 -30.91
C ASN A 386 -1.18 0.84 -32.09
N ILE A 387 -2.23 1.66 -32.11
CA ILE A 387 -3.24 1.77 -33.16
C ILE A 387 -3.68 3.24 -33.32
N SER A 388 -4.04 3.65 -34.53
CA SER A 388 -4.45 5.04 -34.80
C SER A 388 -5.85 5.35 -34.27
N TYR A 389 -6.15 6.65 -34.04
CA TYR A 389 -7.52 7.06 -33.71
C TYR A 389 -8.55 6.65 -34.76
N VAL A 390 -8.19 6.63 -36.05
CA VAL A 390 -9.16 6.35 -37.13
C VAL A 390 -9.68 4.90 -37.03
N ASP A 391 -8.79 3.97 -36.71
CA ASP A 391 -9.10 2.53 -36.60
C ASP A 391 -9.73 2.19 -35.24
N MET A 392 -9.33 2.92 -34.19
CA MET A 392 -9.89 2.78 -32.83
C MET A 392 -11.31 3.37 -32.70
N LYS A 393 -11.59 4.50 -33.36
CA LYS A 393 -12.85 5.26 -33.23
C LYS A 393 -14.14 4.42 -33.31
N PRO A 394 -14.32 3.48 -34.27
CA PRO A 394 -15.54 2.64 -34.30
C PRO A 394 -15.64 1.63 -33.15
N GLN A 395 -14.54 1.32 -32.46
CA GLN A 395 -14.45 0.29 -31.41
C GLN A 395 -14.47 0.87 -29.98
N ILE A 396 -14.45 2.20 -29.81
CA ILE A 396 -14.39 2.86 -28.48
C ILE A 396 -15.47 2.36 -27.49
N THR A 397 -16.70 2.11 -27.97
CA THR A 397 -17.80 1.62 -27.12
C THR A 397 -17.57 0.18 -26.66
N GLU A 398 -16.99 -0.66 -27.52
CA GLU A 398 -16.63 -2.05 -27.19
C GLU A 398 -15.45 -2.09 -26.22
N LEU A 399 -14.44 -1.25 -26.46
CA LEU A 399 -13.31 -1.04 -25.55
C LEU A 399 -13.74 -0.58 -24.15
N ALA A 400 -14.75 0.31 -24.05
CA ALA A 400 -15.33 0.68 -22.75
C ALA A 400 -15.96 -0.52 -22.03
N GLY A 401 -16.62 -1.41 -22.77
CA GLY A 401 -17.17 -2.67 -22.26
C GLY A 401 -16.09 -3.65 -21.78
N LEU A 402 -14.99 -3.77 -22.53
CA LEU A 402 -13.83 -4.60 -22.18
C LEU A 402 -13.12 -4.07 -20.93
N ILE A 403 -12.85 -2.76 -20.86
CA ILE A 403 -12.27 -2.12 -19.66
C ILE A 403 -13.17 -2.35 -18.44
N ALA A 404 -14.50 -2.23 -18.60
CA ALA A 404 -15.43 -2.50 -17.51
C ALA A 404 -15.42 -3.96 -17.05
N HIS A 405 -15.35 -4.91 -17.98
CA HIS A 405 -15.23 -6.35 -17.69
C HIS A 405 -13.94 -6.67 -16.93
N GLU A 406 -12.80 -6.18 -17.40
CA GLU A 406 -11.49 -6.42 -16.78
C GLU A 406 -11.37 -5.79 -15.38
N LEU A 407 -11.99 -4.63 -15.17
CA LEU A 407 -12.06 -3.94 -13.89
C LEU A 407 -13.21 -4.43 -12.97
N ASP A 408 -14.04 -5.37 -13.42
CA ASP A 408 -15.17 -5.94 -12.67
C ASP A 408 -16.19 -4.88 -12.20
N VAL A 409 -16.48 -3.93 -13.10
CA VAL A 409 -17.47 -2.87 -12.93
C VAL A 409 -18.52 -2.91 -14.04
N ASN A 410 -19.63 -2.22 -13.86
CA ASN A 410 -20.64 -2.10 -14.91
C ASN A 410 -20.12 -1.19 -16.04
N THR A 411 -20.37 -1.51 -17.31
CA THR A 411 -20.02 -0.65 -18.46
C THR A 411 -20.57 0.77 -18.35
N SER A 412 -21.70 0.97 -17.66
CA SER A 412 -22.26 2.29 -17.37
C SER A 412 -21.41 3.17 -16.42
N GLN A 413 -20.40 2.61 -15.75
CA GLN A 413 -19.46 3.32 -14.89
C GLN A 413 -18.20 3.78 -15.65
N VAL A 414 -17.94 3.25 -16.85
CA VAL A 414 -16.71 3.51 -17.61
C VAL A 414 -16.97 4.50 -18.74
N HIS A 415 -16.24 5.62 -18.72
CA HIS A 415 -16.42 6.74 -19.64
C HIS A 415 -15.09 7.21 -20.24
N LEU A 416 -15.07 7.49 -21.54
CA LEU A 416 -13.92 8.11 -22.19
C LEU A 416 -13.88 9.61 -21.84
N LEU A 417 -12.82 10.05 -21.16
CA LEU A 417 -12.61 11.46 -20.78
C LEU A 417 -11.83 12.23 -21.83
N ASN A 418 -10.81 11.61 -22.42
CA ASN A 418 -9.97 12.21 -23.45
C ASN A 418 -9.38 11.14 -24.36
N PHE A 419 -9.14 11.47 -25.63
CA PHE A 419 -8.45 10.62 -26.59
C PHE A 419 -7.53 11.48 -27.46
N THR A 420 -6.26 11.11 -27.52
CA THR A 420 -5.22 11.78 -28.34
C THR A 420 -4.52 10.74 -29.21
N SER A 421 -4.00 11.15 -30.36
CA SER A 421 -3.30 10.26 -31.28
C SER A 421 -2.24 11.00 -32.08
N LEU A 422 -1.11 10.32 -32.32
CA LEU A 422 0.03 10.81 -33.09
C LEU A 422 0.57 9.66 -33.94
N GLY A 423 0.31 9.70 -35.25
CA GLY A 423 0.63 8.59 -36.16
C GLY A 423 -0.11 7.31 -35.78
N ASN A 424 0.63 6.21 -35.62
CA ASN A 424 0.07 4.90 -35.26
C ASN A 424 -0.11 4.72 -33.74
N HIS A 425 0.19 5.74 -32.93
CA HIS A 425 -0.03 5.67 -31.49
C HIS A 425 -1.27 6.46 -31.08
N SER A 426 -1.97 5.95 -30.07
CA SER A 426 -3.04 6.66 -29.40
C SER A 426 -2.95 6.52 -27.89
N LEU A 427 -3.49 7.51 -27.19
CA LEU A 427 -3.56 7.56 -25.72
C LEU A 427 -4.97 7.97 -25.34
N SER A 428 -5.59 7.14 -24.51
CA SER A 428 -6.95 7.30 -24.03
C SER A 428 -6.94 7.46 -22.51
N LYS A 429 -7.69 8.45 -22.00
CA LYS A 429 -7.96 8.63 -20.57
C LYS A 429 -9.41 8.25 -20.31
N TRP A 430 -9.60 7.26 -19.45
CA TRP A 430 -10.89 6.75 -19.00
C TRP A 430 -11.19 7.22 -17.59
N GLY A 431 -12.47 7.35 -17.26
CA GLY A 431 -12.99 7.61 -15.93
C GLY A 431 -13.91 6.47 -15.51
N ILE A 432 -13.68 5.94 -14.32
CA ILE A 432 -14.55 4.99 -13.65
C ILE A 432 -15.28 5.77 -12.55
N THR A 433 -16.61 5.87 -12.67
CA THR A 433 -17.49 6.61 -11.77
C THR A 433 -18.29 5.64 -10.87
N PRO A 434 -18.93 6.12 -9.79
CA PRO A 434 -19.82 5.31 -8.98
C PRO A 434 -20.97 4.71 -9.81
N SER A 435 -21.55 3.61 -9.31
CA SER A 435 -22.82 3.13 -9.85
C SER A 435 -23.89 4.23 -9.78
N THR A 436 -24.88 4.20 -10.68
CA THR A 436 -25.92 5.25 -10.81
C THR A 436 -26.81 5.46 -9.57
N GLN A 437 -26.60 4.66 -8.51
CA GLN A 437 -27.32 4.71 -7.24
C GLN A 437 -26.42 5.13 -6.06
N ALA A 438 -25.11 5.33 -6.29
CA ALA A 438 -24.13 5.65 -5.26
C ALA A 438 -23.49 7.04 -5.50
N ALA A 439 -23.19 7.75 -4.41
CA ALA A 439 -22.47 9.02 -4.48
C ALA A 439 -20.94 8.86 -4.63
N TYR A 440 -20.41 7.69 -4.24
CA TYR A 440 -18.99 7.36 -4.18
C TYR A 440 -18.76 5.89 -4.57
N ILE A 441 -17.55 5.58 -5.00
CA ILE A 441 -17.11 4.19 -5.22
C ILE A 441 -16.79 3.59 -3.85
N SER A 442 -17.25 2.37 -3.55
CA SER A 442 -16.96 1.71 -2.27
C SER A 442 -15.49 1.34 -2.15
N ASN A 443 -14.93 1.39 -0.94
CA ASN A 443 -13.53 1.04 -0.67
C ASN A 443 -13.16 -0.35 -1.22
N SER A 444 -14.07 -1.33 -1.13
CA SER A 444 -13.88 -2.68 -1.70
C SER A 444 -13.76 -2.68 -3.24
N THR A 445 -14.59 -1.91 -3.94
CA THR A 445 -14.52 -1.78 -5.40
C THR A 445 -13.28 -1.00 -5.82
N VAL A 446 -12.91 0.06 -5.08
CA VAL A 446 -11.66 0.81 -5.29
C VAL A 446 -10.45 -0.12 -5.18
N MET A 447 -10.33 -0.89 -4.10
CA MET A 447 -9.19 -1.79 -3.89
C MET A 447 -9.14 -2.92 -4.95
N SER A 448 -10.29 -3.44 -5.38
CA SER A 448 -10.38 -4.40 -6.49
C SER A 448 -9.85 -3.80 -7.80
N ILE A 449 -10.28 -2.58 -8.16
CA ILE A 449 -9.82 -1.86 -9.36
C ILE A 449 -8.30 -1.61 -9.27
N ILE A 450 -7.80 -1.14 -8.13
CA ILE A 450 -6.37 -0.84 -7.93
C ILE A 450 -5.51 -2.10 -8.04
N SER A 451 -5.87 -3.22 -7.41
CA SER A 451 -5.15 -4.50 -7.55
C SER A 451 -5.10 -4.96 -9.02
N ARG A 452 -6.23 -4.88 -9.74
CA ARG A 452 -6.30 -5.27 -11.17
C ARG A 452 -5.41 -4.39 -12.07
N LEU A 453 -5.32 -3.10 -11.78
CA LEU A 453 -4.45 -2.15 -12.50
C LEU A 453 -2.97 -2.36 -12.17
N ALA A 454 -2.60 -2.41 -10.88
CA ALA A 454 -1.22 -2.56 -10.44
C ALA A 454 -0.58 -3.87 -10.91
N GLU A 455 -1.33 -4.97 -10.86
CA GLU A 455 -0.86 -6.30 -11.24
C GLU A 455 -0.93 -6.57 -12.76
N HIS A 456 -1.17 -5.55 -13.59
CA HIS A 456 -1.29 -5.68 -15.04
C HIS A 456 -2.32 -6.75 -15.49
N ARG A 457 -3.36 -6.99 -14.69
CA ARG A 457 -4.38 -8.05 -14.94
C ARG A 457 -5.39 -7.68 -16.02
N VAL A 458 -5.46 -6.40 -16.43
CA VAL A 458 -6.37 -5.91 -17.48
C VAL A 458 -5.89 -6.42 -18.84
N GLN A 459 -6.55 -7.46 -19.38
CA GLN A 459 -6.21 -8.05 -20.66
C GLN A 459 -7.20 -7.64 -21.76
N LEU A 460 -6.77 -6.72 -22.61
CA LEU A 460 -7.49 -6.34 -23.83
C LEU A 460 -7.11 -7.27 -25.00
N PRO A 461 -8.04 -7.60 -25.92
CA PRO A 461 -7.77 -8.47 -27.07
C PRO A 461 -6.72 -7.89 -28.05
N ASP A 462 -6.00 -8.77 -28.73
CA ASP A 462 -4.96 -8.42 -29.72
C ASP A 462 -5.45 -7.52 -30.87
N THR A 463 -6.76 -7.43 -31.10
CA THR A 463 -7.39 -6.53 -32.09
C THR A 463 -7.12 -5.05 -31.83
N TYR A 464 -6.73 -4.68 -30.61
CA TYR A 464 -6.35 -3.32 -30.23
C TYR A 464 -4.84 -3.04 -30.35
N GLY A 465 -4.07 -4.00 -30.87
CA GLY A 465 -2.62 -3.93 -30.97
C GLY A 465 -1.92 -4.05 -29.61
N SER A 466 -0.62 -3.74 -29.55
CA SER A 466 0.06 -3.64 -28.26
C SER A 466 -0.41 -2.41 -27.50
N TYR A 467 -0.74 -2.59 -26.23
CA TYR A 467 -1.16 -1.52 -25.32
C TYR A 467 -0.32 -1.54 -24.04
N LYS A 468 -0.27 -0.40 -23.36
CA LYS A 468 0.36 -0.26 -22.05
C LYS A 468 -0.46 0.70 -21.18
N LEU A 469 -0.78 0.27 -19.97
CA LEU A 469 -1.26 1.14 -18.90
C LEU A 469 -0.13 2.13 -18.54
N ILE A 470 -0.39 3.42 -18.71
CA ILE A 470 0.61 4.48 -18.52
C ILE A 470 0.53 5.05 -17.10
N ASP A 471 -0.68 5.30 -16.62
CA ASP A 471 -0.95 6.01 -15.38
C ASP A 471 -2.38 5.71 -14.90
N TRP A 472 -2.62 5.80 -13.60
CA TRP A 472 -3.95 5.80 -13.01
C TRP A 472 -3.96 6.63 -11.73
N ASN A 473 -5.07 7.33 -11.48
CA ASN A 473 -5.20 8.22 -10.32
C ASN A 473 -6.58 8.13 -9.68
N VAL A 474 -6.64 8.24 -8.36
CA VAL A 474 -7.86 8.28 -7.57
C VAL A 474 -8.21 9.74 -7.27
N GLU A 475 -9.32 10.22 -7.81
CA GLU A 475 -9.76 11.60 -7.65
C GLU A 475 -10.78 11.69 -6.47
N PRO A 476 -10.45 12.38 -5.37
CA PRO A 476 -11.42 12.66 -4.31
C PRO A 476 -12.52 13.59 -4.83
N PRO A 477 -13.71 13.62 -4.23
CA PRO A 477 -14.78 14.54 -4.62
C PRO A 477 -14.25 15.96 -4.60
N SER A 478 -14.32 16.62 -5.76
CA SER A 478 -14.08 18.06 -5.82
C SER A 478 -14.94 18.74 -4.75
N LYS A 479 -14.33 19.56 -3.90
CA LYS A 479 -15.08 20.41 -2.97
C LYS A 479 -15.92 21.35 -3.83
N ARG A 480 -17.18 20.97 -4.05
CA ARG A 480 -18.15 21.76 -4.79
C ARG A 480 -18.33 23.05 -4.02
N ASN A 481 -17.64 24.11 -4.46
CA ASN A 481 -17.69 25.39 -3.77
C ASN A 481 -19.16 25.79 -3.68
N TRP A 482 -19.64 26.07 -2.47
CA TRP A 482 -21.03 26.46 -2.18
C TRP A 482 -21.58 27.53 -3.14
N TRP A 483 -20.68 28.43 -3.58
CA TRP A 483 -20.92 29.40 -4.64
C TRP A 483 -21.48 28.81 -5.95
N GLN A 484 -21.03 27.66 -6.44
CA GLN A 484 -21.50 27.07 -7.70
C GLN A 484 -22.91 26.47 -7.59
N GLU A 485 -23.28 25.92 -6.43
CA GLU A 485 -24.63 25.38 -6.20
C GLU A 485 -25.66 26.48 -5.99
N TYR A 486 -25.28 27.55 -5.27
CA TYR A 486 -26.20 28.63 -4.91
C TYR A 486 -26.06 29.88 -5.78
N TYR A 487 -25.17 29.94 -6.78
CA TYR A 487 -25.00 31.13 -7.65
C TYR A 487 -26.32 31.62 -8.24
N LEU A 488 -27.14 30.72 -8.80
CA LEU A 488 -28.43 31.07 -9.37
C LEU A 488 -29.42 31.58 -8.32
N VAL A 489 -29.40 31.01 -7.11
CA VAL A 489 -30.27 31.41 -5.99
C VAL A 489 -29.86 32.78 -5.44
N VAL A 490 -28.56 33.01 -5.26
CA VAL A 490 -28.00 34.30 -4.83
C VAL A 490 -28.22 35.37 -5.90
N ALA A 491 -28.00 35.06 -7.17
CA ALA A 491 -28.30 35.97 -8.28
C ALA A 491 -29.79 36.34 -8.34
N LEU A 492 -30.70 35.37 -8.16
CA LEU A 492 -32.14 35.63 -8.03
C LEU A 492 -32.47 36.50 -6.81
N ALA A 493 -31.88 36.24 -5.64
CA ALA A 493 -32.09 37.03 -4.44
C ALA A 493 -31.58 38.49 -4.61
N VAL A 494 -30.44 38.68 -5.26
CA VAL A 494 -29.91 40.01 -5.61
C VAL A 494 -30.81 40.71 -6.64
N LEU A 495 -31.31 40.00 -7.65
CA LEU A 495 -32.23 40.57 -8.64
C LEU A 495 -33.56 40.99 -8.00
N ILE A 496 -34.12 40.16 -7.12
CA ILE A 496 -35.37 40.43 -6.39
C ILE A 496 -35.18 41.62 -5.43
N THR A 497 -34.08 41.68 -4.68
CA THR A 497 -33.80 42.82 -3.78
C THR A 497 -33.55 44.12 -4.54
N LEU A 498 -32.91 44.08 -5.71
CA LEU A 498 -32.81 45.24 -6.61
C LEU A 498 -34.18 45.68 -7.15
N LEU A 499 -35.04 44.76 -7.59
CA LEU A 499 -36.39 45.06 -8.07
C LEU A 499 -37.28 45.65 -6.97
N VAL A 500 -37.24 45.09 -5.75
CA VAL A 500 -37.94 45.62 -4.58
C VAL A 500 -37.40 47.00 -4.19
N GLY A 501 -36.08 47.17 -4.16
CA GLY A 501 -35.43 48.45 -3.88
C GLY A 501 -35.81 49.54 -4.88
N LEU A 502 -35.80 49.24 -6.18
CA LEU A 502 -36.24 50.15 -7.23
C LEU A 502 -37.74 50.47 -7.16
N SER A 503 -38.59 49.51 -6.76
CA SER A 503 -40.03 49.74 -6.53
C SER A 503 -40.28 50.65 -5.32
N ILE A 504 -39.55 50.45 -4.22
CA ILE A 504 -39.60 51.33 -3.04
C ILE A 504 -39.09 52.73 -3.38
N LEU A 505 -38.00 52.85 -4.14
CA LEU A 505 -37.47 54.14 -4.59
C LEU A 505 -38.45 54.85 -5.53
N GLY A 506 -39.07 54.12 -6.47
CA GLY A 506 -40.07 54.64 -7.39
C GLY A 506 -41.33 55.12 -6.67
N THR A 507 -41.86 54.34 -5.73
CA THR A 507 -43.01 54.75 -4.91
C THR A 507 -42.69 55.94 -4.00
N PHE A 508 -41.49 55.99 -3.41
CA PHE A 508 -41.01 57.16 -2.66
C PHE A 508 -40.89 58.42 -3.53
N LEU A 509 -40.37 58.31 -4.75
CA LEU A 509 -40.27 59.44 -5.69
C LEU A 509 -41.66 59.90 -6.17
N ILE A 510 -42.60 58.99 -6.41
CA ILE A 510 -44.01 59.33 -6.73
C ILE A 510 -44.69 60.01 -5.54
N TRP A 511 -44.46 59.53 -4.32
CA TRP A 511 -44.99 60.13 -3.09
C TRP A 511 -44.42 61.54 -2.86
N LYS A 512 -43.11 61.72 -3.01
CA LYS A 512 -42.44 63.03 -2.93
C LYS A 512 -42.96 64.00 -4.00
N LYS A 513 -43.16 63.54 -5.23
CA LYS A 513 -43.75 64.35 -6.32
C LYS A 513 -45.22 64.70 -6.06
N ARG A 514 -45.99 63.82 -5.40
CA ARG A 514 -47.36 64.13 -4.93
C ARG A 514 -47.37 65.18 -3.81
N GLN A 515 -46.42 65.14 -2.87
CA GLN A 515 -46.31 66.20 -1.85
C GLN A 515 -45.93 67.56 -2.46
N GLN A 516 -45.03 67.58 -3.46
CA GLN A 516 -44.65 68.83 -4.14
C GLN A 516 -45.79 69.45 -4.98
N ASN A 517 -46.81 68.68 -5.36
CA ASN A 517 -48.01 69.17 -6.05
C ASN A 517 -49.13 69.66 -5.12
N MET A 518 -48.94 69.68 -3.79
CA MET A 518 -49.90 70.25 -2.85
C MET A 518 -49.24 71.25 -1.88
N HIS A 519 -48.97 72.46 -2.37
CA HIS A 519 -48.78 73.64 -1.52
C HIS A 519 -49.84 74.70 -1.84
N PRO A 520 -50.67 75.10 -0.85
CA PRO A 520 -51.77 76.02 -1.07
C PRO A 520 -51.31 77.49 -1.09
N TYR A 521 -52.11 78.30 -1.78
CA TYR A 521 -51.96 79.73 -1.99
C TYR A 521 -51.95 80.53 -0.67
N LYS A 522 -51.03 81.49 -0.53
CA LYS A 522 -51.14 82.60 0.44
C LYS A 522 -50.37 83.85 -0.05
N PRO A 523 -51.04 85.00 -0.24
CA PRO A 523 -50.41 86.22 -0.77
C PRO A 523 -50.16 87.28 0.32
N VAL A 524 -49.80 88.48 -0.16
CA VAL A 524 -49.95 89.84 0.41
C VAL A 524 -48.65 90.54 0.81
N ASP A 525 -48.49 91.75 0.25
CA ASP A 525 -47.51 92.78 0.57
C ASP A 525 -47.52 93.19 2.05
N ALA A 526 -46.34 93.43 2.60
CA ALA A 526 -46.18 94.31 3.76
C ALA A 526 -44.85 95.07 3.68
N THR A 527 -44.93 96.40 3.75
CA THR A 527 -43.82 97.33 3.49
C THR A 527 -42.94 97.59 4.71
N VAL A 528 -41.61 97.55 4.48
CA VAL A 528 -40.53 98.49 4.90
C VAL A 528 -40.79 99.38 6.14
N PRO A 529 -39.85 99.45 7.10
CA PRO A 529 -38.98 100.65 7.12
C PRO A 529 -37.49 100.37 6.93
N GLU A 530 -36.82 101.37 6.36
CA GLU A 530 -35.40 101.49 6.05
C GLU A 530 -34.74 102.42 7.09
N GLN A 531 -33.50 102.14 7.55
CA GLN A 531 -32.69 103.17 8.18
C GLN A 531 -31.16 102.95 8.06
N GLU A 532 -30.59 103.72 7.14
CA GLU A 532 -29.25 104.37 7.09
C GLU A 532 -27.92 103.65 7.38
N LEU A 533 -26.92 104.07 6.58
CA LEU A 533 -25.49 103.80 6.70
C LEU A 533 -24.86 104.62 7.85
N GLN A 534 -23.66 104.23 8.32
CA GLN A 534 -22.42 105.04 8.15
C GLN A 534 -21.15 104.24 8.53
N PRO A 535 -19.92 104.74 8.22
CA PRO A 535 -18.86 103.86 7.70
C PRO A 535 -17.61 103.71 8.60
N LEU A 536 -16.71 102.80 8.17
CA LEU A 536 -15.30 103.12 7.92
C LEU A 536 -14.70 102.15 6.89
#